data_AF-A0A1I0NDX8-F1
#
_entry.id   AF-A0A1I0NDX8-F1
#
_cell.length_a   1.000
_cell.length_b   1.000
_cell.length_c   1.000
_cell.angle_alpha   90.00
_cell.angle_beta   90.00
_cell.angle_gamma   90.00
#
_symmetry.space_group_name_H-M   'P 1'
#
loop_
_entity.id
_entity.type
_entity.pdbx_description
1 polymer ?
#
loop_
_entity_poly.entity_id
_entity_poly.type
_entity_poly.pdbx_seq_one_letter_code
_entity_poly.pdbx_strand_id
1 'polypeptide(L)'
;MKYLLVVIIVLFGCKKAHYEWEDYQYTAVPVVTVDTTKTALPTRQAGKVAFFNLKGPDVASQEFAFTLDWAGFDKATVTSIEVYTTYNKAESSVPAYPLVISSPGNQYPNIAQFPLPSIVGSGELLYETVTTFPKTFSFTAAQLATINNVDLSTVKVNDYFLFKFILNLGDGSRIVSFYNNICDEARGEPGDCRVGVRFKNQ
;
A
#
# COMPACT_ATOMS: atom_id res chain seq x y z
N MET A 1 -66.56 -6.22 -9.77
CA MET A 1 -65.25 -6.85 -9.47
C MET A 1 -64.48 -7.18 -10.74
N LYS A 2 -64.02 -6.20 -11.52
CA LYS A 2 -63.21 -6.45 -12.74
C LYS A 2 -62.05 -5.46 -12.98
N TYR A 3 -61.83 -4.50 -12.07
CA TYR A 3 -60.81 -3.45 -12.23
C TYR A 3 -59.83 -3.35 -11.05
N LEU A 4 -59.81 -4.32 -10.13
CA LEU A 4 -58.90 -4.30 -8.97
C LEU A 4 -57.62 -5.15 -9.18
N LEU A 5 -57.52 -5.89 -10.29
CA LEU A 5 -56.38 -6.78 -10.54
C LEU A 5 -55.24 -6.14 -11.37
N VAL A 6 -55.48 -4.99 -12.01
CA VAL A 6 -54.51 -4.39 -12.96
C VAL A 6 -53.55 -3.42 -12.27
N VAL A 7 -53.88 -2.89 -11.09
CA VAL A 7 -53.07 -1.88 -10.40
C VAL A 7 -51.87 -2.48 -9.62
N ILE A 8 -51.93 -3.78 -9.27
CA ILE A 8 -50.88 -4.42 -8.45
C ILE A 8 -49.66 -4.85 -9.28
N ILE A 9 -49.79 -5.03 -10.60
CA ILE A 9 -48.68 -5.49 -11.45
C ILE A 9 -47.70 -4.35 -11.81
N VAL A 10 -48.12 -3.09 -11.70
CA VAL A 10 -47.26 -1.93 -12.04
C VAL A 10 -46.31 -1.55 -10.88
N LEU A 11 -46.57 -2.02 -9.65
CA LEU A 11 -45.76 -1.68 -8.47
C LEU A 11 -44.58 -2.63 -8.20
N PHE A 12 -44.47 -3.75 -8.92
CA PHE A 12 -43.32 -4.65 -8.83
C PHE A 12 -42.23 -4.38 -9.87
N GLY A 13 -42.40 -3.34 -10.71
CA GLY A 13 -41.39 -2.86 -11.65
C GLY A 13 -40.32 -1.98 -11.03
N CYS A 14 -39.96 -2.17 -9.75
CA CYS A 14 -38.75 -1.58 -9.19
C CYS A 14 -37.56 -2.30 -9.84
N LYS A 15 -37.14 -1.85 -11.02
CA LYS A 15 -35.78 -2.14 -11.48
C LYS A 15 -34.85 -1.61 -10.41
N LYS A 16 -34.27 -2.50 -9.60
CA LYS A 16 -33.06 -2.16 -8.85
C LYS A 16 -32.11 -1.61 -9.91
N ALA A 17 -31.73 -0.35 -9.79
CA ALA A 17 -30.73 0.22 -10.67
C ALA A 17 -29.50 -0.66 -10.50
N HIS A 18 -29.16 -1.41 -11.56
CA HIS A 18 -27.93 -2.17 -11.61
C HIS A 18 -26.84 -1.12 -11.79
N TYR A 19 -26.09 -0.88 -10.74
CA TYR A 19 -25.05 0.13 -10.79
C TYR A 19 -23.78 -0.53 -11.31
N GLU A 20 -23.05 0.15 -12.19
CA GLU A 20 -21.81 -0.40 -12.77
C GLU A 20 -20.76 -0.78 -11.71
N TRP A 21 -20.81 -0.20 -10.49
CA TRP A 21 -19.96 -0.60 -9.38
C TRP A 21 -20.28 -2.01 -8.85
N GLU A 22 -21.50 -2.51 -9.03
CA GLU A 22 -21.91 -3.88 -8.64
C GLU A 22 -21.23 -4.94 -9.52
N ASP A 23 -20.81 -4.57 -10.73
CA ASP A 23 -20.02 -5.41 -11.64
C ASP A 23 -18.51 -5.14 -11.53
N TYR A 24 -18.06 -4.18 -10.72
CA TYR A 24 -16.65 -3.84 -10.61
C TYR A 24 -15.89 -5.01 -10.00
N GLN A 25 -15.18 -5.76 -10.84
CA GLN A 25 -14.39 -6.90 -10.40
C GLN A 25 -13.01 -6.41 -9.96
N TYR A 26 -12.85 -6.18 -8.66
CA TYR A 26 -11.52 -6.10 -8.10
C TYR A 26 -10.88 -7.48 -8.18
N THR A 27 -9.71 -7.55 -8.81
CA THR A 27 -8.81 -8.71 -8.68
C THR A 27 -8.16 -8.69 -7.29
N ALA A 28 -7.24 -9.61 -7.01
CA ALA A 28 -6.54 -9.62 -5.72
C ALA A 28 -5.62 -8.40 -5.55
N VAL A 29 -5.52 -7.91 -4.32
CA VAL A 29 -4.61 -6.81 -3.94
C VAL A 29 -3.77 -7.19 -2.72
N PRO A 30 -2.53 -6.71 -2.61
CA PRO A 30 -1.78 -6.76 -1.36
C PRO A 30 -2.43 -5.84 -0.34
N VAL A 31 -2.37 -6.24 0.93
CA VAL A 31 -2.82 -5.43 2.07
C VAL A 31 -1.67 -5.32 3.06
N VAL A 32 -1.36 -4.10 3.49
CA VAL A 32 -0.22 -3.81 4.36
C VAL A 32 -0.64 -3.08 5.63
N THR A 33 -0.17 -3.61 6.75
CA THR A 33 -0.28 -2.99 8.07
C THR A 33 1.08 -2.55 8.58
N VAL A 34 1.33 -1.24 8.62
CA VAL A 34 2.57 -0.66 9.17
C VAL A 34 2.50 -0.73 10.69
N ASP A 35 3.56 -1.19 11.34
CA ASP A 35 3.70 -1.10 12.78
C ASP A 35 4.08 0.33 13.19
N THR A 36 3.06 1.13 13.51
CA THR A 36 3.24 2.52 13.93
C THR A 36 3.92 2.69 15.30
N THR A 37 4.20 1.59 16.02
CA THR A 37 4.95 1.65 17.30
C THR A 37 6.47 1.57 17.09
N LYS A 38 6.92 1.08 15.93
CA LYS A 38 8.34 0.91 15.59
C LYS A 38 8.94 2.06 14.78
N THR A 39 8.12 2.95 14.25
CA THR A 39 8.57 4.15 13.50
C THR A 39 9.27 5.14 14.42
N ALA A 40 10.38 5.74 13.98
CA ALA A 40 11.12 6.72 14.78
C ALA A 40 10.38 8.06 14.91
N LEU A 41 9.46 8.35 13.99
CA LEU A 41 8.61 9.54 14.04
C LEU A 41 7.13 9.18 13.84
N PRO A 42 6.19 9.99 14.38
CA PRO A 42 4.77 9.77 14.23
C PRO A 42 4.33 9.55 12.78
N THR A 43 3.50 8.52 12.58
CA THR A 43 2.85 8.22 11.31
C THR A 43 1.43 7.73 11.54
N ARG A 44 0.71 7.37 10.47
CA ARG A 44 -0.63 6.77 10.53
C ARG A 44 -0.68 5.54 9.63
N GLN A 45 -1.49 4.58 10.06
CA GLN A 45 -1.68 3.33 9.33
C GLN A 45 -2.13 3.54 7.87
N ALA A 46 -3.07 4.48 7.64
CA ALA A 46 -3.55 4.81 6.30
C ALA A 46 -2.51 5.50 5.40
N GLY A 47 -1.39 5.99 5.95
CA GLY A 47 -0.33 6.62 5.17
C GLY A 47 0.63 5.63 4.51
N LYS A 48 0.64 4.36 4.94
CA LYS A 48 1.54 3.31 4.39
C LYS A 48 3.02 3.71 4.34
N VAL A 49 3.41 4.62 5.22
CA VAL A 49 4.76 5.18 5.33
C VAL A 49 5.18 5.20 6.79
N ALA A 50 6.42 4.83 7.04
CA ALA A 50 7.10 5.06 8.31
C ALA A 50 8.23 6.08 8.12
N PHE A 51 8.86 6.48 9.21
CA PHE A 51 9.92 7.48 9.16
C PHE A 51 11.11 7.11 10.05
N PHE A 52 12.30 7.19 9.48
CA PHE A 52 13.55 7.29 10.23
C PHE A 52 13.85 8.77 10.52
N ASN A 53 14.42 9.06 11.69
CA ASN A 53 14.86 10.40 12.06
C ASN A 53 16.40 10.50 12.00
N LEU A 54 16.92 11.33 11.09
CA LEU A 54 18.34 11.61 10.93
C LEU A 54 18.96 12.35 12.12
N LYS A 55 18.16 13.06 12.93
CA LYS A 55 18.62 13.64 14.21
C LYS A 55 18.43 12.69 15.39
N GLY A 56 17.74 11.57 15.19
CA GLY A 56 17.57 10.57 16.22
C GLY A 56 18.92 9.98 16.62
N PRO A 57 19.10 9.58 17.89
CA PRO A 57 20.27 8.82 18.27
C PRO A 57 20.31 7.53 17.44
N ASP A 58 21.49 7.19 16.95
CA ASP A 58 21.76 5.95 16.21
C ASP A 58 20.73 5.60 15.12
N VAL A 59 20.76 6.35 14.00
CA VAL A 59 19.91 6.10 12.83
C VAL A 59 19.92 4.64 12.39
N ALA A 60 21.05 3.96 12.55
CA ALA A 60 21.25 2.59 12.11
C ALA A 60 20.33 1.57 12.82
N SER A 61 20.00 1.79 14.10
CA SER A 61 19.15 0.89 14.88
C SER A 61 17.66 1.20 14.84
N GLN A 62 17.26 2.33 14.24
CA GLN A 62 15.84 2.67 14.09
C GLN A 62 15.12 1.62 13.24
N GLU A 63 13.89 1.29 13.64
CA GLU A 63 13.13 0.18 13.08
C GLU A 63 12.03 0.61 12.10
N PHE A 64 11.73 -0.28 11.17
CA PHE A 64 10.58 -0.24 10.30
C PHE A 64 10.00 -1.64 10.22
N ALA A 65 8.71 -1.78 10.49
CA ALA A 65 8.02 -3.06 10.41
C ALA A 65 6.65 -2.91 9.75
N PHE A 66 6.24 -3.96 9.05
CA PHE A 66 4.92 -4.06 8.47
C PHE A 66 4.48 -5.52 8.37
N THR A 67 3.18 -5.74 8.38
CA THR A 67 2.55 -7.03 8.10
C THR A 67 1.94 -6.99 6.71
N LEU A 68 2.24 -8.01 5.91
CA LEU A 68 1.74 -8.23 4.56
C LEU A 68 0.68 -9.33 4.57
N ASP A 69 -0.44 -9.03 3.94
CA ASP A 69 -1.53 -9.94 3.66
C ASP A 69 -2.07 -9.66 2.24
N TRP A 70 -3.18 -10.27 1.87
CA TRP A 70 -3.87 -10.01 0.61
C TRP A 70 -5.38 -10.05 0.77
N ALA A 71 -6.08 -9.38 -0.14
CA ALA A 71 -7.53 -9.46 -0.28
C ALA A 71 -7.88 -9.90 -1.69
N GLY A 72 -8.63 -11.00 -1.82
CA GLY A 72 -9.08 -11.55 -3.11
C GLY A 72 -10.51 -11.20 -3.50
N PHE A 73 -11.24 -10.50 -2.61
CA PHE A 73 -12.64 -10.10 -2.77
C PHE A 73 -13.58 -11.22 -3.24
N ASP A 74 -13.36 -12.45 -2.77
CA ASP A 74 -14.07 -13.66 -3.19
C ASP A 74 -13.98 -13.98 -4.70
N LYS A 75 -13.04 -13.37 -5.42
CA LYS A 75 -12.81 -13.55 -6.87
C LYS A 75 -11.50 -14.25 -7.20
N ALA A 76 -10.46 -14.01 -6.41
CA ALA A 76 -9.13 -14.53 -6.65
C ALA A 76 -8.52 -15.10 -5.38
N THR A 77 -7.63 -16.07 -5.54
CA THR A 77 -6.79 -16.59 -4.46
C THR A 77 -5.34 -16.28 -4.78
N VAL A 78 -4.62 -15.70 -3.83
CA VAL A 78 -3.17 -15.47 -3.96
C VAL A 78 -2.44 -16.68 -3.40
N THR A 79 -1.55 -17.26 -4.20
CA THR A 79 -0.69 -18.38 -3.77
C THR A 79 0.63 -17.89 -3.20
N SER A 80 1.17 -16.80 -3.75
CA SER A 80 2.37 -16.17 -3.21
C SER A 80 2.45 -14.69 -3.55
N ILE A 81 3.23 -13.96 -2.76
CA ILE A 81 3.57 -12.56 -3.01
C ILE A 81 5.09 -12.44 -3.09
N GLU A 82 5.59 -11.98 -4.22
CA GLU A 82 6.98 -11.56 -4.36
C GLU A 82 7.14 -10.16 -3.76
N VAL A 83 8.05 -10.05 -2.80
CA VAL A 83 8.36 -8.81 -2.08
C VAL A 83 9.67 -8.27 -2.62
N TYR A 84 9.59 -7.15 -3.32
CA TYR A 84 10.73 -6.42 -3.85
C TYR A 84 11.09 -5.26 -2.94
N THR A 85 12.38 -4.92 -2.84
CA THR A 85 12.87 -3.76 -2.09
C THR A 85 13.84 -2.93 -2.93
N THR A 86 13.87 -1.63 -2.67
CA THR A 86 14.79 -0.69 -3.32
C THR A 86 15.07 0.50 -2.42
N TYR A 87 16.23 1.12 -2.60
CA TYR A 87 16.53 2.44 -2.07
C TYR A 87 16.41 3.50 -3.15
N ASN A 88 15.72 4.59 -2.83
CA ASN A 88 15.45 5.67 -3.75
C ASN A 88 15.90 7.01 -3.16
N LYS A 89 16.36 7.89 -4.05
CA LYS A 89 16.59 9.29 -3.71
C LYS A 89 15.26 10.04 -3.65
N ALA A 90 15.25 11.11 -2.85
CA ALA A 90 14.10 11.99 -2.72
C ALA A 90 13.54 12.41 -4.09
N GLU A 91 12.22 12.37 -4.23
CA GLU A 91 11.55 12.82 -5.45
C GLU A 91 11.55 14.35 -5.56
N SER A 92 11.33 14.88 -6.76
CA SER A 92 11.19 16.32 -6.99
C SER A 92 9.99 16.93 -6.24
N SER A 93 8.92 16.16 -6.07
CA SER A 93 7.75 16.53 -5.28
C SER A 93 7.63 15.58 -4.09
N VAL A 94 8.14 16.03 -2.94
CA VAL A 94 8.15 15.24 -1.71
C VAL A 94 6.85 15.47 -0.92
N PRO A 95 6.16 14.41 -0.46
CA PRO A 95 5.08 14.52 0.50
C PRO A 95 5.50 15.22 1.80
N ALA A 96 4.64 16.12 2.29
CA ALA A 96 4.87 16.88 3.51
C ALA A 96 4.98 15.98 4.75
N TYR A 97 5.73 16.46 5.74
CA TYR A 97 5.77 15.89 7.09
C TYR A 97 5.59 17.02 8.12
N PRO A 98 4.75 16.86 9.17
CA PRO A 98 3.86 15.72 9.46
C PRO A 98 2.86 15.42 8.33
N LEU A 99 2.34 14.19 8.28
CA LEU A 99 1.37 13.77 7.26
C LEU A 99 0.16 14.70 7.24
N VAL A 100 -0.11 15.30 6.08
CA VAL A 100 -1.31 16.10 5.85
C VAL A 100 -2.46 15.16 5.48
N ILE A 101 -3.57 15.27 6.19
CA ILE A 101 -4.71 14.36 6.08
C ILE A 101 -5.86 15.08 5.36
N SER A 102 -6.55 14.38 4.46
CA SER A 102 -7.68 14.92 3.71
C SER A 102 -8.91 15.19 4.60
N SER A 103 -9.64 16.24 4.27
CA SER A 103 -10.91 16.63 4.91
C SER A 103 -11.98 16.82 3.82
N PRO A 104 -13.23 16.37 4.03
CA PRO A 104 -13.75 15.65 5.21
C PRO A 104 -13.36 14.16 5.21
N GLY A 105 -13.20 13.57 6.41
CA GLY A 105 -12.92 12.13 6.56
C GLY A 105 -11.74 11.83 7.50
N ASN A 106 -10.73 12.71 7.55
CA ASN A 106 -9.60 12.65 8.50
C ASN A 106 -8.87 11.30 8.60
N GLN A 107 -8.96 10.47 7.55
CA GLN A 107 -8.43 9.11 7.55
C GLN A 107 -7.19 8.99 6.66
N TYR A 108 -7.28 9.45 5.42
CA TYR A 108 -6.30 9.24 4.37
C TYR A 108 -5.36 10.44 4.21
N PRO A 109 -4.10 10.24 3.79
CA PRO A 109 -3.24 11.35 3.42
C PRO A 109 -3.86 12.15 2.26
N ASN A 110 -3.47 13.41 2.09
CA ASN A 110 -3.94 14.23 0.98
C ASN A 110 -3.22 13.94 -0.35
N ILE A 111 -2.12 13.19 -0.30
CA ILE A 111 -1.31 12.78 -1.45
C ILE A 111 -0.69 11.41 -1.18
N ALA A 112 -0.45 10.64 -2.24
CA ALA A 112 0.31 9.39 -2.14
C ALA A 112 1.70 9.66 -1.52
N GLN A 113 2.12 8.78 -0.63
CA GLN A 113 3.36 8.89 0.13
C GLN A 113 4.58 8.38 -0.63
N PHE A 114 4.38 7.74 -1.77
CA PHE A 114 5.41 7.27 -2.72
C PHE A 114 4.90 7.42 -4.17
N PRO A 115 5.74 7.26 -5.21
CA PRO A 115 5.37 7.55 -6.61
C PRO A 115 4.51 6.47 -7.27
N LEU A 116 3.31 6.80 -7.78
CA LEU A 116 2.43 5.89 -8.55
C LEU A 116 2.70 6.00 -10.08
N PRO A 117 2.41 4.95 -10.89
CA PRO A 117 1.95 3.60 -10.51
C PRO A 117 3.05 2.78 -9.82
N SER A 118 2.66 1.74 -9.09
CA SER A 118 3.64 0.82 -8.48
C SER A 118 4.04 -0.24 -9.50
N ILE A 119 5.26 -0.11 -10.03
CA ILE A 119 5.86 -1.04 -11.00
C ILE A 119 7.23 -1.45 -10.47
N VAL A 120 7.53 -2.75 -10.51
CA VAL A 120 8.86 -3.28 -10.22
C VAL A 120 9.76 -3.06 -11.44
N GLY A 121 10.76 -2.20 -11.31
CA GLY A 121 11.78 -1.94 -12.33
C GLY A 121 12.98 -2.87 -12.21
N SER A 122 14.06 -2.51 -12.91
CA SER A 122 15.32 -3.28 -12.94
C SER A 122 16.24 -3.03 -11.75
N GLY A 123 15.99 -1.98 -10.96
CA GLY A 123 16.80 -1.64 -9.78
C GLY A 123 16.26 -2.25 -8.48
N GLU A 124 15.07 -2.82 -8.52
CA GLU A 124 14.40 -3.46 -7.41
C GLU A 124 14.92 -4.89 -7.20
N LEU A 125 15.26 -5.19 -5.96
CA LEU A 125 15.78 -6.50 -5.54
C LEU A 125 14.64 -7.36 -5.02
N LEU A 126 14.50 -8.58 -5.54
CA LEU A 126 13.61 -9.57 -4.94
C LEU A 126 14.17 -9.97 -3.57
N TYR A 127 13.46 -9.63 -2.50
CA TYR A 127 13.86 -9.95 -1.13
C TYR A 127 13.36 -11.34 -0.71
N GLU A 128 12.06 -11.60 -0.87
CA GLU A 128 11.43 -12.85 -0.46
C GLU A 128 10.20 -13.15 -1.33
N THR A 129 9.89 -14.43 -1.54
CA THR A 129 8.57 -14.86 -2.04
C THR A 129 7.79 -15.47 -0.88
N VAL A 130 6.74 -14.80 -0.44
CA VAL A 130 5.91 -15.18 0.71
C VAL A 130 4.81 -16.14 0.26
N THR A 131 4.65 -17.26 0.96
CA THR A 131 3.59 -18.26 0.69
C THR A 131 2.66 -18.50 1.88
N THR A 132 2.87 -17.78 2.99
CA THR A 132 2.07 -17.92 4.21
C THR A 132 1.71 -16.53 4.71
N PHE A 133 0.41 -16.30 4.91
CA PHE A 133 -0.15 -15.00 5.24
C PHE A 133 -1.01 -15.10 6.51
N PRO A 134 -1.05 -14.04 7.36
CA PRO A 134 -0.25 -12.82 7.24
C PRO A 134 1.24 -13.05 7.55
N LYS A 135 2.13 -12.29 6.90
CA LYS A 135 3.59 -12.32 7.12
C LYS A 135 4.07 -10.99 7.67
N THR A 136 4.76 -11.02 8.81
CA THR A 136 5.38 -9.82 9.39
C THR A 136 6.84 -9.69 8.97
N PHE A 137 7.21 -8.47 8.60
CA PHE A 137 8.57 -8.03 8.33
C PHE A 137 9.00 -6.99 9.35
N SER A 138 10.25 -7.04 9.78
CA SER A 138 10.85 -6.05 10.69
C SER A 138 12.30 -5.86 10.29
N PHE A 139 12.69 -4.61 10.07
CA PHE A 139 14.04 -4.25 9.66
C PHE A 139 14.53 -3.04 10.45
N THR A 140 15.82 -3.01 10.70
CA THR A 140 16.54 -1.79 11.08
C THR A 140 16.96 -1.00 9.83
N ALA A 141 17.25 0.29 9.97
CA ALA A 141 17.82 1.08 8.89
C ALA A 141 19.14 0.46 8.36
N ALA A 142 19.98 -0.09 9.25
CA ALA A 142 21.22 -0.79 8.86
C ALA A 142 20.96 -2.04 8.01
N GLN A 143 19.95 -2.84 8.36
CA GLN A 143 19.58 -4.01 7.58
C GLN A 143 19.06 -3.60 6.20
N LEU A 144 18.18 -2.59 6.12
CA LEU A 144 17.69 -2.09 4.82
C LEU A 144 18.81 -1.52 3.96
N ALA A 145 19.75 -0.80 4.56
CA ALA A 145 20.91 -0.27 3.87
C ALA A 145 21.82 -1.39 3.34
N THR A 146 22.04 -2.44 4.13
CA THR A 146 22.82 -3.62 3.71
C THR A 146 22.14 -4.35 2.56
N ILE A 147 20.83 -4.61 2.66
CA ILE A 147 20.04 -5.29 1.62
C ILE A 147 20.11 -4.52 0.29
N ASN A 148 20.05 -3.19 0.35
CA ASN A 148 20.01 -2.32 -0.83
C ASN A 148 21.40 -1.77 -1.23
N ASN A 149 22.48 -2.24 -0.60
CA ASN A 149 23.85 -1.77 -0.84
C ASN A 149 24.01 -0.24 -0.76
N VAL A 150 23.54 0.35 0.35
CA VAL A 150 23.55 1.80 0.61
C VAL A 150 24.44 2.09 1.81
N ASP A 151 25.27 3.13 1.70
CA ASP A 151 25.96 3.71 2.85
C ASP A 151 25.02 4.68 3.58
N LEU A 152 24.62 4.33 4.81
CA LEU A 152 23.75 5.17 5.64
C LEU A 152 24.32 6.56 5.91
N SER A 153 25.64 6.75 5.88
CA SER A 153 26.24 8.08 6.06
C SER A 153 25.94 9.05 4.90
N THR A 154 25.52 8.51 3.75
CA THR A 154 25.22 9.28 2.53
C THR A 154 23.74 9.57 2.32
N VAL A 155 22.87 9.02 3.19
CA VAL A 155 21.42 9.19 3.06
C VAL A 155 21.02 10.63 3.40
N LYS A 156 20.09 11.18 2.62
CA LYS A 156 19.61 12.55 2.77
C LYS A 156 18.16 12.58 3.19
N VAL A 157 17.72 13.77 3.61
CA VAL A 157 16.31 14.01 3.93
C VAL A 157 15.43 13.64 2.73
N ASN A 158 14.40 12.85 3.00
CA ASN A 158 13.41 12.31 2.06
C ASN A 158 13.90 11.21 1.12
N ASP A 159 15.17 10.80 1.19
CA ASP A 159 15.56 9.49 0.66
C ASP A 159 14.75 8.39 1.38
N TYR A 160 14.57 7.24 0.75
CA TYR A 160 13.67 6.23 1.28
C TYR A 160 13.97 4.81 0.82
N PHE A 161 13.58 3.85 1.66
CA PHE A 161 13.45 2.46 1.25
C PHE A 161 12.00 2.18 0.91
N LEU A 162 11.77 1.44 -0.18
CA LEU A 162 10.45 1.11 -0.66
C LEU A 162 10.33 -0.38 -0.91
N PHE A 163 9.23 -0.97 -0.46
CA PHE A 163 8.82 -2.32 -0.79
C PHE A 163 7.70 -2.27 -1.82
N LYS A 164 7.76 -3.15 -2.82
CA LYS A 164 6.74 -3.33 -3.87
C LYS A 164 6.36 -4.80 -3.95
N PHE A 165 5.16 -5.08 -4.44
CA PHE A 165 4.60 -6.43 -4.43
C PHE A 165 4.19 -6.88 -5.82
N ILE A 166 4.47 -8.15 -6.14
CA ILE A 166 3.87 -8.87 -7.27
C ILE A 166 3.07 -10.03 -6.70
N LEU A 167 1.80 -10.12 -7.09
CA LEU A 167 0.91 -11.20 -6.65
C LEU A 167 0.92 -12.33 -7.67
N ASN A 168 1.14 -13.56 -7.22
CA ASN A 168 0.95 -14.78 -8.00
C ASN A 168 -0.36 -15.43 -7.56
N LEU A 169 -1.26 -15.64 -8.51
CA LEU A 169 -2.62 -16.13 -8.27
C LEU A 169 -2.71 -17.65 -8.47
N GLY A 170 -3.73 -18.27 -7.87
CA GLY A 170 -3.98 -19.71 -7.94
C GLY A 170 -4.34 -20.23 -9.33
N ASP A 171 -4.75 -19.35 -10.26
CA ASP A 171 -5.00 -19.66 -11.67
C ASP A 171 -3.72 -19.59 -12.53
N GLY A 172 -2.57 -19.27 -11.93
CA GLY A 172 -1.29 -19.07 -12.61
C GLY A 172 -1.06 -17.65 -13.15
N SER A 173 -2.04 -16.76 -13.04
CA SER A 173 -1.90 -15.35 -13.42
C SER A 173 -1.00 -14.60 -12.44
N ARG A 174 -0.39 -13.50 -12.92
CA ARG A 174 0.45 -12.61 -12.11
C ARG A 174 -0.02 -11.17 -12.20
N ILE A 175 -0.09 -10.49 -11.07
CA ILE A 175 -0.37 -9.05 -11.00
C ILE A 175 0.95 -8.34 -10.72
N VAL A 176 1.54 -7.80 -11.78
CA VAL A 176 2.91 -7.22 -11.78
C VAL A 176 2.94 -5.70 -11.68
N SER A 177 1.79 -5.05 -11.88
CA SER A 177 1.64 -3.61 -11.88
C SER A 177 0.30 -3.25 -11.29
N PHE A 178 0.27 -2.20 -10.46
CA PHE A 178 -0.96 -1.67 -9.90
C PHE A 178 -1.08 -0.19 -10.24
N TYR A 179 -2.20 0.16 -10.86
CA TYR A 179 -2.53 1.53 -11.23
C TYR A 179 -3.08 2.31 -10.04
N ASN A 180 -3.14 3.63 -10.18
CA ASN A 180 -3.50 4.55 -9.11
C ASN A 180 -4.88 4.24 -8.50
N ASN A 181 -5.85 3.83 -9.32
CA ASN A 181 -7.20 3.46 -8.90
C ASN A 181 -7.29 2.17 -8.08
N ILE A 182 -6.16 1.53 -7.76
CA ILE A 182 -6.10 0.36 -6.88
C ILE A 182 -5.28 0.65 -5.63
N CYS A 183 -4.33 1.58 -5.72
CA CYS A 183 -3.30 1.74 -4.70
C CYS A 183 -3.13 3.13 -4.11
N ASP A 184 -3.87 4.12 -4.60
CA ASP A 184 -3.71 5.48 -4.11
C ASP A 184 -4.31 5.59 -2.71
N GLU A 185 -3.44 5.48 -1.71
CA GLU A 185 -3.81 5.56 -0.30
C GLU A 185 -4.43 6.91 0.04
N ALA A 186 -4.19 7.96 -0.75
CA ALA A 186 -4.81 9.27 -0.56
C ALA A 186 -6.29 9.31 -0.98
N ARG A 187 -6.71 8.37 -1.82
CA ARG A 187 -8.10 8.18 -2.25
C ARG A 187 -8.81 7.09 -1.44
N GLY A 188 -8.09 6.40 -0.56
CA GLY A 188 -8.62 5.27 0.20
C GLY A 188 -8.86 4.04 -0.66
N GLU A 189 -8.06 3.86 -1.73
CA GLU A 189 -8.15 2.68 -2.58
C GLU A 189 -7.79 1.40 -1.79
N PRO A 190 -8.34 0.24 -2.18
CA PRO A 190 -8.33 -0.95 -1.33
C PRO A 190 -6.98 -1.69 -1.28
N GLY A 191 -6.06 -1.43 -2.21
CA GLY A 191 -4.79 -2.13 -2.32
C GLY A 191 -3.60 -1.33 -1.79
N ASP A 192 -2.62 -2.03 -1.24
CA ASP A 192 -1.37 -1.46 -0.73
C ASP A 192 -0.18 -1.96 -1.56
N CYS A 193 -0.10 -1.62 -2.84
CA CYS A 193 0.94 -2.18 -3.73
C CYS A 193 2.37 -1.70 -3.44
N ARG A 194 2.56 -0.93 -2.37
CA ARG A 194 3.85 -0.60 -1.81
C ARG A 194 3.71 -0.09 -0.38
N VAL A 195 4.83 -0.15 0.33
CA VAL A 195 5.00 0.40 1.67
C VAL A 195 6.46 0.79 1.82
N GLY A 196 6.77 1.82 2.59
CA GLY A 196 8.16 2.22 2.76
C GLY A 196 8.44 3.05 3.99
N VAL A 197 9.70 3.41 4.12
CA VAL A 197 10.20 4.25 5.22
C VAL A 197 11.06 5.37 4.64
N ARG A 198 10.73 6.61 5.00
CA ARG A 198 11.45 7.82 4.56
C ARG A 198 12.39 8.33 5.64
N PHE A 199 13.53 8.86 5.25
CA PHE A 199 14.38 9.63 6.16
C PHE A 199 13.82 11.04 6.33
N LYS A 200 13.65 11.50 7.56
CA LYS A 200 13.29 12.88 7.91
C LYS A 200 14.34 13.46 8.84
N ASN A 201 14.38 14.78 8.93
CA ASN A 201 15.33 15.52 9.75
C ASN A 201 14.57 16.36 10.76
N GLN A 202 14.01 15.71 11.79
CA GLN A 202 13.14 16.35 12.78
C GLN A 202 13.88 16.55 14.09
#